data_AF-A0A6H0T3B4-F1
#
_entry.id   AF-A0A6H0T3B4-F1
#
_cell.length_a   1.000
_cell.length_b   1.000
_cell.length_c   1.000
_cell.angle_alpha   90.00
_cell.angle_beta   90.00
_cell.angle_gamma   90.00
#
_symmetry.space_group_name_H-M   'P 1'
#
loop_
_entity.id
_entity.type
_entity.pdbx_description
1 polymer ?
#
loop_
_entity_poly.entity_id
_entity_poly.type
_entity_poly.pdbx_seq_one_letter_code
_entity_poly.pdbx_strand_id
1 'polypeptide(L)'
;MNKIERLTFDLRMLLDPILGEVRVKTFFSYYGFFKNDAMFALYKEGKFYLKFLPAHLPEIQTQANTHVLKDSELRLSTDLFYYLTPEILNRLEDYHHWFTHILETPPLRSLQKPKKIRQMLNMNINLERLLYRNDIKSIEELCAFGEIHIFVRLIQRGEDVSEMVLFKLYAAIQHRLVYTLTEQEKNALLQRADDALYELGLRRRFLVK
;
A
#
# COMPACT_ATOMS: atom_id res chain seq x y z
N MET A 1 9.79 -6.40 -23.31
CA MET A 1 10.45 -6.30 -22.01
C MET A 1 10.64 -4.83 -21.64
N ASN A 2 9.95 -4.36 -20.59
CA ASN A 2 9.98 -2.96 -20.17
C ASN A 2 11.31 -2.60 -19.46
N LYS A 3 11.67 -1.31 -19.35
CA LYS A 3 12.94 -0.84 -18.75
C LYS A 3 13.15 -1.37 -17.33
N ILE A 4 12.08 -1.45 -16.54
CA ILE A 4 12.08 -2.00 -15.17
C ILE A 4 12.48 -3.48 -15.19
N GLU A 5 11.90 -4.24 -16.13
CA GLU A 5 12.18 -5.67 -16.23
C GLU A 5 13.64 -5.93 -16.57
N ARG A 6 14.22 -5.16 -17.47
CA ARG A 6 15.66 -5.26 -17.81
C ARG A 6 16.56 -4.96 -16.62
N LEU A 7 16.31 -3.86 -15.91
CA LEU A 7 17.16 -3.40 -14.81
C LEU A 7 17.09 -4.28 -13.56
N THR A 8 15.99 -5.02 -13.38
CA THR A 8 15.77 -5.86 -12.19
C THR A 8 15.76 -7.35 -12.51
N PHE A 9 16.12 -7.74 -13.74
CA PHE A 9 16.09 -9.14 -14.16
C PHE A 9 17.02 -10.01 -13.32
N ASP A 10 18.29 -9.63 -13.23
CA ASP A 10 19.32 -10.40 -12.53
C ASP A 10 18.98 -10.58 -11.04
N LEU A 11 18.52 -9.49 -10.39
CA LEU A 11 18.08 -9.54 -9.00
C LEU A 11 16.86 -10.44 -8.80
N ARG A 12 15.91 -10.45 -9.74
CA ARG A 12 14.75 -11.34 -9.64
C ARG A 12 15.14 -12.80 -9.81
N MET A 13 16.05 -13.10 -10.74
CA MET A 13 16.57 -14.46 -10.93
C MET A 13 17.36 -14.94 -9.71
N LEU A 14 18.12 -14.05 -9.09
CA LEU A 14 18.88 -14.34 -7.89
C LEU A 14 17.99 -14.57 -6.65
N LEU A 15 16.83 -13.90 -6.58
CA LEU A 15 15.87 -14.04 -5.48
C LEU A 15 14.87 -15.19 -5.67
N ASP A 16 14.62 -15.65 -6.90
CA ASP A 16 13.61 -16.65 -7.22
C ASP A 16 13.79 -17.99 -6.46
N PRO A 17 15.00 -18.54 -6.27
CA PRO A 17 15.18 -19.77 -5.51
C PRO A 17 14.79 -19.65 -4.02
N ILE A 18 14.88 -18.45 -3.45
CA ILE A 18 14.62 -18.21 -2.03
C ILE A 18 13.20 -17.74 -1.81
N LEU A 19 12.74 -16.79 -2.62
CA LEU A 19 11.47 -16.09 -2.43
C LEU A 19 10.39 -16.53 -3.43
N GLY A 20 10.73 -17.26 -4.49
CA GLY A 20 9.86 -17.48 -5.66
C GLY A 20 9.53 -16.17 -6.37
N GLU A 21 8.38 -16.14 -7.05
CA GLU A 21 7.99 -14.98 -7.86
C GLU A 21 7.91 -13.68 -7.03
N VAL A 22 8.66 -12.66 -7.46
CA VAL A 22 8.69 -11.32 -6.88
C VAL A 22 8.15 -10.29 -7.88
N ARG A 23 7.26 -9.42 -7.39
CA ARG A 23 6.71 -8.31 -8.18
C ARG A 23 7.54 -7.05 -7.98
N VAL A 24 7.88 -6.37 -9.08
CA VAL A 24 8.62 -5.10 -9.06
C VAL A 24 7.75 -3.97 -9.59
N LYS A 25 7.71 -2.84 -8.88
CA LYS A 25 6.95 -1.65 -9.27
C LYS A 25 7.77 -0.39 -9.06
N THR A 26 7.53 0.65 -9.86
CA THR A 26 8.09 1.98 -9.59
C THR A 26 7.54 2.52 -8.28
N PHE A 27 8.42 3.02 -7.41
CA PHE A 27 8.09 3.60 -6.12
C PHE A 27 8.94 4.85 -5.89
N PHE A 28 8.35 6.03 -6.14
CA PHE A 28 9.08 7.30 -6.26
C PHE A 28 10.24 7.20 -7.26
N SER A 29 11.47 7.51 -6.85
CA SER A 29 12.69 7.40 -7.65
C SER A 29 13.36 6.01 -7.57
N TYR A 30 12.68 5.03 -6.96
CA TYR A 30 13.18 3.66 -6.75
C TYR A 30 12.32 2.63 -7.50
N TYR A 31 12.85 1.42 -7.61
CA TYR A 31 12.09 0.21 -7.94
C TYR A 31 11.87 -0.60 -6.66
N GLY A 32 10.61 -0.70 -6.23
CA GLY A 32 10.22 -1.48 -5.06
C GLY A 32 9.98 -2.94 -5.41
N PHE A 33 10.52 -3.84 -4.59
CA PHE A 33 10.37 -5.29 -4.67
C PHE A 33 9.32 -5.73 -3.64
N PHE A 34 8.35 -6.52 -4.12
CA PHE A 34 7.17 -6.91 -3.36
C PHE A 34 6.96 -8.42 -3.37
N LYS A 35 6.68 -8.98 -2.19
CA LYS A 35 6.18 -10.33 -2.00
C LYS A 35 4.87 -10.25 -1.22
N ASN A 36 3.81 -10.93 -1.68
CA ASN A 36 2.50 -10.92 -1.02
C ASN A 36 1.98 -9.50 -0.67
N ASP A 37 2.16 -8.52 -1.58
CA ASP A 37 1.85 -7.10 -1.37
C ASP A 37 2.62 -6.37 -0.25
N ALA A 38 3.61 -7.02 0.36
CA ALA A 38 4.57 -6.40 1.27
C ALA A 38 5.83 -5.98 0.50
N MET A 39 6.18 -4.70 0.60
CA MET A 39 7.47 -4.21 0.09
C MET A 39 8.59 -4.67 1.02
N PHE A 40 9.54 -5.40 0.47
CA PHE A 40 10.67 -5.92 1.22
C PHE A 40 12.01 -5.35 0.76
N ALA A 41 12.12 -4.79 -0.44
CA ALA A 41 13.35 -4.17 -0.88
C ALA A 41 13.12 -2.99 -1.83
N LEU A 42 14.13 -2.15 -1.95
CA LEU A 42 14.21 -1.03 -2.88
C LEU A 42 15.48 -1.17 -3.72
N TYR A 43 15.39 -0.79 -4.99
CA TYR A 43 16.52 -0.79 -5.91
C TYR A 43 16.62 0.54 -6.64
N LYS A 44 17.81 1.13 -6.68
CA LYS A 44 18.10 2.36 -7.42
C LYS A 44 19.58 2.41 -7.78
N GLU A 45 19.87 2.73 -9.04
CA GLU A 45 21.25 3.00 -9.51
C GLU A 45 22.27 1.91 -9.12
N GLY A 46 21.91 0.64 -9.30
CA GLY A 46 22.79 -0.49 -8.96
C GLY A 46 22.82 -0.87 -7.48
N LYS A 47 22.15 -0.11 -6.61
CA LYS A 47 22.11 -0.37 -5.17
C LYS A 47 20.82 -1.06 -4.77
N PHE A 48 20.93 -2.18 -4.08
CA PHE A 48 19.82 -2.94 -3.53
C PHE A 48 19.73 -2.74 -2.02
N TYR A 49 18.56 -2.34 -1.54
CA TYR A 49 18.29 -2.07 -0.14
C TYR A 49 17.24 -3.03 0.37
N LEU A 50 17.63 -3.91 1.30
CA LEU A 50 16.72 -4.86 1.93
C LEU A 50 16.11 -4.25 3.18
N LYS A 51 14.81 -4.49 3.39
CA LYS A 51 14.11 -4.14 4.62
C LYS A 51 14.39 -5.19 5.69
N PHE A 52 14.89 -4.76 6.84
CA PHE A 52 15.13 -5.61 8.00
C PHE A 52 14.09 -5.39 9.09
N LEU A 53 13.73 -6.47 9.79
CA LEU A 53 13.02 -6.37 11.06
C LEU A 53 13.98 -5.94 12.17
N PRO A 54 13.51 -5.24 13.22
CA PRO A 54 14.34 -4.82 14.35
C PRO A 54 15.22 -5.92 14.95
N ALA A 55 14.73 -7.17 14.96
CA ALA A 55 15.46 -8.33 15.47
C ALA A 55 16.72 -8.68 14.68
N HIS A 56 16.77 -8.36 13.38
CA HIS A 56 17.90 -8.67 12.49
C HIS A 56 18.83 -7.46 12.26
N LEU A 57 18.49 -6.29 12.82
CA LEU A 57 19.31 -5.08 12.71
C LEU A 57 20.74 -5.26 13.27
N PRO A 58 20.96 -5.92 14.42
CA PRO A 58 22.31 -6.08 14.96
C PRO A 58 23.22 -6.87 14.00
N GLU A 59 22.67 -7.85 13.29
CA GLU A 59 23.45 -8.71 12.40
C GLU A 59 23.94 -7.94 11.17
N ILE A 60 23.04 -7.23 10.48
CA ILE A 60 23.42 -6.42 9.30
C ILE A 60 24.36 -5.28 9.68
N GLN A 61 24.19 -4.67 10.85
CA GLN A 61 25.05 -3.58 11.32
C GLN A 61 26.52 -4.01 11.57
N THR A 62 26.78 -5.31 11.74
CA THR A 62 28.15 -5.85 11.86
C THR A 62 28.81 -6.12 10.52
N GLN A 63 28.06 -6.07 9.41
CA GLN A 63 28.56 -6.38 8.07
C GLN A 63 29.24 -5.16 7.47
N ALA A 64 30.48 -5.36 7.00
CA ALA A 64 31.27 -4.30 6.39
C ALA A 64 30.54 -3.68 5.18
N ASN A 65 30.64 -2.36 5.03
CA ASN A 65 30.12 -1.60 3.90
C ASN A 65 28.59 -1.62 3.71
N THR A 66 27.84 -2.19 4.64
CA THR A 66 26.39 -2.04 4.70
C THR A 66 26.03 -0.72 5.39
N HIS A 67 24.95 -0.09 4.96
CA HIS A 67 24.49 1.17 5.57
C HIS A 67 23.00 1.35 5.38
N VAL A 68 22.39 2.07 6.33
CA VAL A 68 20.99 2.49 6.25
C VAL A 68 20.79 3.39 5.03
N LEU A 69 19.67 3.20 4.34
CA LEU A 69 19.19 4.10 3.31
C LEU A 69 18.94 5.48 3.92
N LYS A 70 19.72 6.49 3.50
CA LYS A 70 19.51 7.88 3.89
C LYS A 70 19.00 8.63 2.67
N ASP A 71 17.69 8.74 2.58
CA ASP A 71 17.04 9.54 1.55
C ASP A 71 15.93 10.37 2.20
N SER A 72 16.17 11.68 2.30
CA SER A 72 15.22 12.63 2.88
C SER A 72 13.97 12.83 2.03
N GLU A 73 13.97 12.41 0.76
CA GLU A 73 12.81 12.48 -0.12
C GLU A 73 11.86 11.29 0.08
N LEU A 74 12.37 10.17 0.59
CA LEU A 74 11.56 9.01 0.96
C LEU A 74 10.83 9.28 2.28
N ARG A 75 9.52 9.54 2.21
CA ARG A 75 8.61 9.61 3.39
C ARG A 75 8.32 8.23 4.00
N LEU A 76 9.33 7.39 4.14
CA LEU A 76 9.26 6.07 4.75
C LEU A 76 10.17 6.02 5.98
N SER A 77 9.97 5.01 6.84
CA SER A 77 10.97 4.61 7.83
C SER A 77 12.19 4.03 7.11
N THR A 78 13.04 4.89 6.56
CA THR A 78 14.25 4.51 5.83
C THR A 78 15.25 3.79 6.74
N ASP A 79 15.11 3.97 8.06
CA ASP A 79 15.89 3.33 9.13
C ASP A 79 15.87 1.79 9.10
N LEU A 80 14.91 1.19 8.39
CA LEU A 80 14.79 -0.27 8.26
C LEU A 80 15.35 -0.79 6.94
N PHE A 81 15.75 0.06 6.00
CA PHE A 81 16.29 -0.35 4.71
C PHE A 81 17.81 -0.26 4.72
N TYR A 82 18.49 -1.38 4.51
CA TYR A 82 19.94 -1.46 4.50
C TYR A 82 20.46 -1.87 3.14
N TYR A 83 21.50 -1.18 2.69
CA TYR A 83 22.23 -1.53 1.48
C TYR A 83 22.89 -2.90 1.64
N LEU A 84 22.58 -3.81 0.72
CA LEU A 84 23.29 -5.07 0.56
C LEU A 84 24.39 -4.90 -0.48
N THR A 85 25.60 -5.27 -0.10
CA THR A 85 26.74 -5.20 -1.02
C THR A 85 26.67 -6.33 -2.05
N PRO A 86 27.33 -6.19 -3.21
CA PRO A 86 27.42 -7.26 -4.20
C PRO A 86 27.99 -8.57 -3.63
N GLU A 87 28.91 -8.50 -2.67
CA GLU A 87 29.49 -9.68 -2.02
C GLU A 87 28.44 -10.49 -1.25
N ILE A 88 27.53 -9.79 -0.55
CA ILE A 88 26.40 -10.41 0.14
C ILE A 88 25.43 -11.00 -0.88
N LEU A 89 25.08 -10.24 -1.92
CA LEU A 89 24.14 -10.69 -2.95
C LEU A 89 24.65 -11.93 -3.69
N ASN A 90 25.95 -12.01 -3.97
CA ASN A 90 26.58 -13.15 -4.62
C ASN A 90 26.66 -14.40 -3.72
N ARG A 91 26.50 -14.23 -2.41
CA ARG A 91 26.49 -15.30 -1.40
C ARG A 91 25.11 -15.45 -0.75
N LEU A 92 24.05 -15.24 -1.53
CA LEU A 92 22.70 -15.16 -0.99
C LEU A 92 22.27 -16.41 -0.20
N GLU A 93 22.82 -17.58 -0.52
CA GLU A 93 22.58 -18.83 0.23
C GLU A 93 23.00 -18.72 1.70
N ASP A 94 24.13 -18.06 1.99
CA ASP A 94 24.62 -17.85 3.36
C ASP A 94 23.74 -16.87 4.14
N TYR A 95 23.00 -16.01 3.43
CA TYR A 95 22.18 -14.94 3.97
C TYR A 95 20.68 -15.17 3.74
N HIS A 96 20.27 -16.38 3.39
CA HIS A 96 18.88 -16.68 3.02
C HIS A 96 17.90 -16.36 4.17
N HIS A 97 18.33 -16.48 5.43
CA HIS A 97 17.52 -16.16 6.62
C HIS A 97 17.13 -14.67 6.70
N TRP A 98 17.91 -13.77 6.08
CA TRP A 98 17.49 -12.38 5.93
C TRP A 98 16.33 -12.20 4.98
N PHE A 99 15.99 -13.21 4.19
CA PHE A 99 14.88 -13.17 3.26
C PHE A 99 13.73 -14.08 3.69
N THR A 100 13.97 -15.16 4.44
CA THR A 100 12.91 -16.08 4.89
C THR A 100 11.85 -15.37 5.73
N HIS A 101 12.23 -14.42 6.57
CA HIS A 101 11.26 -13.64 7.34
C HIS A 101 10.26 -12.90 6.44
N ILE A 102 10.59 -12.60 5.18
CA ILE A 102 9.70 -11.95 4.21
C ILE A 102 8.58 -12.90 3.77
N LEU A 103 8.88 -14.20 3.68
CA LEU A 103 7.91 -15.24 3.37
C LEU A 103 6.94 -15.47 4.53
N GLU A 104 7.47 -15.38 5.76
CA GLU A 104 6.69 -15.49 6.98
C GLU A 104 5.97 -14.21 7.36
N THR A 105 6.44 -13.05 6.88
CA THR A 105 5.78 -11.77 7.08
C THR A 105 4.49 -11.82 6.29
N PRO A 106 3.34 -12.00 6.96
CA PRO A 106 2.10 -11.99 6.24
C PRO A 106 1.92 -10.54 5.72
N PRO A 107 1.15 -10.33 4.63
CA PRO A 107 0.90 -8.97 4.12
C PRO A 107 0.65 -8.04 5.31
N LEU A 108 1.27 -6.86 5.35
CA LEU A 108 1.22 -5.85 6.44
C LEU A 108 -0.19 -5.58 7.04
N ARG A 109 -1.24 -6.09 6.39
CA ARG A 109 -2.66 -6.04 6.73
C ARG A 109 -3.18 -7.18 7.61
N SER A 110 -2.44 -8.26 7.86
CA SER A 110 -2.95 -9.42 8.60
C SER A 110 -2.59 -9.45 10.09
N LEU A 111 -1.64 -8.64 10.56
CA LEU A 111 -1.17 -8.77 11.95
C LEU A 111 -2.02 -8.04 12.98
N GLN A 112 -2.84 -7.06 12.61
CA GLN A 112 -3.89 -6.52 13.49
C GLN A 112 -5.08 -6.06 12.65
N LYS A 113 -6.27 -6.61 12.91
CA LYS A 113 -7.51 -6.00 12.42
C LYS A 113 -7.50 -4.54 12.88
N PRO A 114 -7.71 -3.55 11.98
CA PRO A 114 -7.78 -2.16 12.38
C PRO A 114 -8.84 -2.05 13.49
N LYS A 115 -8.50 -1.39 14.59
CA LYS A 115 -9.44 -1.16 15.71
C LYS A 115 -10.20 0.15 15.54
N LYS A 116 -9.71 1.02 14.65
CA LYS A 116 -10.23 2.37 14.37
C LYS A 116 -10.26 2.63 12.88
N ILE A 117 -11.23 3.42 12.41
CA ILE A 117 -11.41 3.75 10.99
C ILE A 117 -10.14 4.36 10.41
N ARG A 118 -9.45 5.24 11.15
CA ARG A 118 -8.20 5.87 10.68
C ARG A 118 -7.06 4.88 10.39
N GLN A 119 -7.14 3.65 10.88
CA GLN A 119 -6.14 2.60 10.66
C GLN A 119 -6.47 1.74 9.43
N MET A 120 -7.65 1.88 8.84
CA MET A 120 -7.99 1.22 7.58
C MET A 120 -7.19 1.82 6.42
N LEU A 121 -7.01 1.04 5.35
CA LEU A 121 -6.33 1.52 4.15
C LEU A 121 -7.03 2.76 3.58
N ASN A 122 -6.23 3.71 3.11
CA ASN A 122 -6.70 4.94 2.48
C ASN A 122 -7.49 5.89 3.42
N MET A 123 -7.64 5.54 4.69
CA MET A 123 -8.28 6.35 5.72
C MET A 123 -7.25 7.17 6.50
N ASN A 124 -7.71 8.21 7.18
CA ASN A 124 -6.91 9.04 8.07
C ASN A 124 -7.78 9.65 9.17
N ILE A 125 -7.18 10.40 10.09
CA ILE A 125 -7.90 11.02 11.21
C ILE A 125 -8.97 12.02 10.75
N ASN A 126 -8.79 12.70 9.61
CA ASN A 126 -9.75 13.67 9.10
C ASN A 126 -11.00 12.97 8.57
N LEU A 127 -10.83 11.87 7.83
CA LEU A 127 -11.94 11.04 7.39
C LEU A 127 -12.67 10.38 8.56
N GLU A 128 -11.94 9.90 9.58
CA GLU A 128 -12.55 9.37 10.80
C GLU A 128 -13.41 10.44 11.50
N ARG A 129 -12.92 11.67 11.63
CA ARG A 129 -13.70 12.79 12.20
C ARG A 129 -14.92 13.16 11.35
N LEU A 130 -14.77 13.20 10.03
CA LEU A 130 -15.87 13.45 9.10
C LEU A 130 -16.98 12.41 9.29
N LEU A 131 -16.61 11.13 9.29
CA LEU A 131 -17.53 10.01 9.48
C LEU A 131 -18.18 10.05 10.87
N TYR A 132 -17.41 10.35 11.92
CA TYR A 132 -17.91 10.46 13.28
C TYR A 132 -19.00 11.53 13.43
N ARG A 133 -18.81 12.72 12.83
CA ARG A 133 -19.84 13.78 12.79
C ARG A 133 -21.10 13.38 12.01
N ASN A 134 -20.98 12.37 11.15
CA ASN A 134 -22.05 11.85 10.31
C ASN A 134 -22.57 10.48 10.81
N ASP A 135 -22.40 10.23 12.12
CA ASP A 135 -22.90 9.07 12.86
C ASP A 135 -22.34 7.72 12.38
N ILE A 136 -21.09 7.71 11.93
CA ILE A 136 -20.33 6.50 11.59
C ILE A 136 -19.08 6.47 12.48
N LYS A 137 -19.17 5.70 13.56
CA LYS A 137 -18.23 5.73 14.69
C LYS A 137 -17.34 4.50 14.76
N SER A 138 -17.69 3.42 14.06
CA SER A 138 -16.95 2.17 14.05
C SER A 138 -16.70 1.61 12.65
N ILE A 139 -15.79 0.65 12.57
CA ILE A 139 -15.49 -0.06 11.31
C ILE A 139 -16.69 -0.94 10.93
N GLU A 140 -17.35 -1.53 11.91
CA GLU A 140 -18.54 -2.35 11.74
C GLU A 140 -19.68 -1.54 11.12
N GLU A 141 -19.93 -0.32 11.60
CA GLU A 141 -20.92 0.59 11.01
C GLU A 141 -20.53 0.99 9.60
N LEU A 142 -19.25 1.31 9.36
CA LEU A 142 -18.76 1.66 8.03
C LEU A 142 -19.00 0.54 7.03
N CYS A 143 -18.68 -0.70 7.39
CA CYS A 143 -18.90 -1.87 6.54
C CYS A 143 -20.39 -2.21 6.38
N ALA A 144 -21.20 -2.03 7.43
CA ALA A 144 -22.64 -2.32 7.39
C ALA A 144 -23.42 -1.34 6.50
N PHE A 145 -23.08 -0.05 6.55
CA PHE A 145 -23.70 0.96 5.71
C PHE A 145 -23.24 0.89 4.25
N GLY A 146 -21.95 0.61 4.04
CA GLY A 146 -21.36 0.60 2.70
C GLY A 146 -20.99 1.98 2.16
N GLU A 147 -20.08 2.00 1.19
CA GLU A 147 -19.46 3.21 0.65
C GLU A 147 -20.46 4.17 -0.01
N ILE A 148 -21.42 3.65 -0.78
CA ILE A 148 -22.40 4.47 -1.53
C ILE A 148 -23.33 5.19 -0.57
N HIS A 149 -23.91 4.45 0.39
CA HIS A 149 -24.84 5.01 1.37
C HIS A 149 -24.16 6.09 2.23
N ILE A 150 -22.93 5.83 2.69
CA ILE A 150 -22.15 6.80 3.44
C ILE A 150 -21.89 8.04 2.59
N PHE A 151 -21.41 7.88 1.36
CA PHE A 151 -21.10 9.00 0.48
C PHE A 151 -22.32 9.89 0.21
N VAL A 152 -23.47 9.27 -0.09
CA VAL A 152 -24.74 9.96 -0.28
C VAL A 152 -25.19 10.70 0.99
N ARG A 153 -25.08 10.06 2.16
CA ARG A 153 -25.40 10.69 3.45
C ARG A 153 -24.55 11.93 3.72
N LEU A 154 -23.25 11.88 3.41
CA LEU A 154 -22.35 13.03 3.57
C LEU A 154 -22.83 14.22 2.71
N ILE A 155 -23.22 13.96 1.46
CA ILE A 155 -23.76 14.99 0.56
C ILE A 155 -25.09 15.54 1.08
N GLN A 156 -25.99 14.68 1.55
CA GLN A 156 -27.28 15.11 2.13
C GLN A 156 -27.11 16.02 3.35
N ARG A 157 -26.06 15.82 4.15
CA ARG A 157 -25.71 16.67 5.28
C ARG A 157 -24.91 17.92 4.91
N GLY A 158 -24.70 18.17 3.62
CA GLY A 158 -24.02 19.35 3.10
C GLY A 158 -22.50 19.30 3.19
N GLU A 159 -21.92 18.12 3.40
CA GLU A 159 -20.46 17.96 3.40
C GLU A 159 -19.92 18.04 1.96
N ASP A 160 -18.90 18.87 1.75
CA ASP A 160 -18.24 18.98 0.45
C ASP A 160 -17.22 17.85 0.25
N VAL A 161 -17.72 16.70 -0.16
CA VAL A 161 -16.93 15.50 -0.43
C VAL A 161 -16.69 15.29 -1.92
N SER A 162 -15.45 14.95 -2.27
CA SER A 162 -15.02 14.62 -3.63
C SER A 162 -15.18 13.12 -3.94
N GLU A 163 -15.14 12.76 -5.22
CA GLU A 163 -15.08 11.36 -5.69
C GLU A 163 -13.98 10.53 -5.02
N MET A 164 -12.86 11.16 -4.67
CA MET A 164 -11.76 10.49 -3.98
C MET A 164 -12.19 9.95 -2.61
N VAL A 165 -13.14 10.60 -1.93
CA VAL A 165 -13.70 10.08 -0.67
C VAL A 165 -14.46 8.78 -0.92
N LEU A 166 -15.29 8.73 -1.97
CA LEU A 166 -16.00 7.52 -2.37
C LEU A 166 -15.04 6.36 -2.66
N PHE A 167 -13.99 6.61 -3.45
CA PHE A 167 -12.99 5.59 -3.77
C PHE A 167 -12.24 5.09 -2.53
N LYS A 168 -11.91 6.00 -1.60
CA LYS A 168 -11.28 5.65 -0.32
C LYS A 168 -12.17 4.75 0.54
N LEU A 169 -13.46 5.08 0.64
CA LEU A 169 -14.42 4.26 1.38
C LEU A 169 -14.54 2.87 0.77
N TYR A 170 -14.77 2.78 -0.55
CA TYR A 170 -14.85 1.50 -1.26
C TYR A 170 -13.59 0.65 -1.04
N ALA A 171 -12.42 1.23 -1.31
CA ALA A 171 -11.16 0.50 -1.21
C ALA A 171 -10.86 0.11 0.26
N ALA A 172 -11.23 0.93 1.24
CA ALA A 172 -11.08 0.61 2.66
C ALA A 172 -11.92 -0.61 3.06
N ILE A 173 -13.20 -0.67 2.65
CA ILE A 173 -14.12 -1.79 2.91
C ILE A 173 -13.61 -3.08 2.25
N GLN A 174 -13.14 -2.96 1.01
CA GLN A 174 -12.61 -4.10 0.24
C GLN A 174 -11.17 -4.47 0.61
N HIS A 175 -10.59 -3.84 1.65
CA HIS A 175 -9.20 -4.05 2.05
C HIS A 175 -8.18 -3.90 0.91
N ARG A 176 -8.40 -2.95 -0.01
CA ARG A 176 -7.55 -2.61 -1.15
C ARG A 176 -6.96 -1.20 -1.03
N LEU A 177 -5.88 -0.93 -1.76
CA LEU A 177 -5.35 0.44 -1.91
C LEU A 177 -6.11 1.15 -3.05
N VAL A 178 -6.46 2.42 -2.88
CA VAL A 178 -7.23 3.18 -3.89
C VAL A 178 -6.57 3.16 -5.27
N TYR A 179 -5.24 3.22 -5.34
CA TYR A 179 -4.53 3.20 -6.63
C TYR A 179 -4.65 1.87 -7.38
N THR A 180 -5.14 0.81 -6.72
CA THR A 180 -5.38 -0.51 -7.35
C THR A 180 -6.77 -0.61 -7.99
N LEU A 181 -7.59 0.43 -7.89
CA LEU A 181 -8.87 0.51 -8.59
C LEU A 181 -8.62 0.84 -10.06
N THR A 182 -9.18 0.03 -10.94
CA THR A 182 -9.20 0.29 -12.39
C THR A 182 -10.13 1.47 -12.70
N GLU A 183 -9.94 2.10 -13.85
CA GLU A 183 -10.85 3.17 -14.31
C GLU A 183 -12.28 2.66 -14.48
N GLN A 184 -12.45 1.40 -14.91
CA GLN A 184 -13.77 0.77 -15.00
C GLN A 184 -14.45 0.67 -13.62
N GLU A 185 -13.72 0.25 -12.59
CA GLU A 185 -14.26 0.18 -11.22
C GLU A 185 -14.62 1.58 -10.69
N LYS A 186 -13.79 2.58 -10.95
CA LYS A 186 -14.07 3.97 -10.54
C LYS A 186 -15.31 4.52 -11.23
N ASN A 187 -15.42 4.36 -12.54
CA ASN A 187 -16.58 4.81 -13.30
C ASN A 187 -17.87 4.12 -12.83
N ALA A 188 -17.82 2.82 -12.55
CA ALA A 188 -18.96 2.09 -12.01
C ALA A 188 -19.37 2.60 -10.61
N LEU A 189 -18.42 2.95 -9.75
CA LEU A 189 -18.72 3.53 -8.44
C LEU A 189 -19.36 4.91 -8.55
N LEU A 190 -18.86 5.77 -9.44
CA LEU A 190 -19.42 7.09 -9.67
C LEU A 190 -20.84 7.01 -10.22
N GLN A 191 -21.08 6.10 -11.18
CA GLN A 191 -22.41 5.87 -11.74
C GLN A 191 -23.40 5.42 -10.65
N ARG A 192 -23.01 4.44 -9.81
CA ARG A 192 -23.85 3.97 -8.69
C ARG A 192 -24.13 5.07 -7.67
N ALA A 193 -23.16 5.94 -7.40
CA ALA A 193 -23.35 7.06 -6.50
C ALA A 193 -24.32 8.10 -7.09
N ASP A 194 -24.21 8.39 -8.39
CA ASP A 194 -25.13 9.31 -9.08
C ASP A 194 -26.55 8.78 -9.16
N ASP A 195 -26.72 7.49 -9.41
CA ASP A 195 -28.04 6.86 -9.42
C ASP A 195 -28.68 6.92 -8.03
N ALA A 196 -27.92 6.62 -6.97
CA ALA A 196 -28.40 6.74 -5.58
C ALA A 196 -28.72 8.19 -5.17
N LEU A 197 -27.94 9.17 -5.64
CA LEU A 197 -28.24 10.59 -5.43
C LEU A 197 -29.55 10.98 -6.14
N TYR A 198 -29.72 10.54 -7.38
CA TYR A 198 -30.89 10.86 -8.20
C TYR A 198 -32.18 10.26 -7.63
N GLU A 199 -32.13 9.02 -7.15
CA GLU A 199 -33.25 8.37 -6.45
C GLU A 199 -33.74 9.15 -5.22
N LEU A 200 -32.84 9.91 -4.58
CA LEU A 200 -33.14 10.78 -3.44
C LEU A 200 -33.49 12.22 -3.85
N GLY A 201 -33.70 12.47 -5.14
CA GLY A 201 -34.04 13.79 -5.69
C GLY A 201 -32.87 14.78 -5.74
N LEU A 202 -31.63 14.30 -5.53
CA LEU A 202 -30.43 15.12 -5.64
C LEU A 202 -29.90 15.12 -7.08
N ARG A 203 -29.14 16.16 -7.43
CA ARG A 203 -28.52 16.26 -8.76
C ARG A 203 -27.37 15.26 -8.88
N ARG A 204 -27.25 14.65 -10.07
CA ARG A 204 -26.03 13.91 -10.47
C ARG A 204 -24.84 14.85 -10.39
N ARG A 205 -23.73 14.36 -9.84
CA ARG A 205 -22.50 15.13 -9.63
C ARG A 205 -21.40 14.74 -10.60
N PHE A 206 -21.43 13.53 -11.15
CA PHE A 206 -20.34 13.02 -11.98
C PHE A 206 -20.72 12.96 -13.45
N LEU A 207 -19.77 13.33 -14.31
CA LEU A 207 -19.89 13.13 -15.76
C LEU A 207 -19.12 11.85 -16.10
N VAL A 208 -19.79 10.72 -15.94
CA VAL A 208 -19.21 9.43 -16.33
C VAL A 208 -19.21 9.35 -17.86
N LYS A 209 -18.04 9.19 -18.47
CA LYS A 209 -17.86 8.99 -19.91
C LYS A 209 -17.95 7.52 -20.29
#